data_AF-A0A1F6XEP0-F1
#
_entry.id   AF-A0A1F6XEP0-F1
#
_cell.length_a   1.000
_cell.length_b   1.000
_cell.length_c   1.000
_cell.angle_alpha   90.00
_cell.angle_beta   90.00
_cell.angle_gamma   90.00
#
_symmetry.space_group_name_H-M   'P 1'
#
loop_
_entity.id
_entity.type
_entity.pdbx_description
1 polymer ?
#
loop_
_entity_poly.entity_id
_entity_poly.type
_entity_poly.pdbx_seq_one_letter_code
_entity_poly.pdbx_strand_id
1 'polypeptide(L)'
;MQKDDTINLIKELIEKTTVSAGEIQVTEETGERGKKTVWFSVEVSDPYHFSARGGEGLFALNHLVRRIIETRSPDLVEEILVDINGFQKKRVENVRAVAHMMAERARYFKSNIEVDPMSAFERRIVHEFLSDAADLRTESEGTGPGRRVVIKYIGSL
;
A
#
# COMPACT_ATOMS: atom_id res chain seq x y z
N MET A 1 -6.00 17.88 -10.22
CA MET A 1 -7.37 17.35 -10.28
C MET A 1 -7.96 17.56 -8.90
N GLN A 2 -9.20 18.05 -8.79
CA GLN A 2 -9.77 18.32 -7.47
C GLN A 2 -10.19 17.00 -6.79
N LYS A 3 -10.36 17.02 -5.46
CA LYS A 3 -10.75 15.81 -4.72
C LYS A 3 -12.12 15.29 -5.16
N ASP A 4 -13.05 16.18 -5.44
CA ASP A 4 -14.39 15.83 -5.93
C ASP A 4 -14.34 15.12 -7.29
N ASP A 5 -13.46 15.55 -8.19
CA ASP A 5 -13.22 14.86 -9.47
C ASP A 5 -12.71 13.43 -9.24
N THR A 6 -11.89 13.23 -8.20
CA THR A 6 -11.31 11.94 -7.84
C THR A 6 -12.35 11.01 -7.24
N ILE A 7 -13.21 11.53 -6.37
CA ILE A 7 -14.36 10.82 -5.83
C ILE A 7 -15.26 10.33 -6.97
N ASN A 8 -15.61 11.23 -7.90
CA ASN A 8 -16.46 10.89 -9.04
C ASN A 8 -15.82 9.83 -9.94
N LEU A 9 -14.51 9.94 -10.21
CA LEU A 9 -13.77 8.94 -10.98
C LEU A 9 -13.80 7.57 -10.31
N ILE A 10 -13.50 7.49 -9.01
CA ILE A 10 -13.47 6.22 -8.27
C ILE A 10 -14.87 5.59 -8.28
N LYS A 11 -15.90 6.40 -8.01
CA LYS A 11 -17.30 5.94 -8.03
C LYS A 11 -17.69 5.40 -9.40
N GLU A 12 -17.40 6.13 -10.47
CA GLU A 12 -17.68 5.70 -11.85
C GLU A 12 -16.99 4.36 -12.18
N LEU A 13 -15.72 4.20 -11.79
CA LEU A 13 -14.98 2.97 -12.05
C LEU A 13 -15.56 1.77 -11.30
N ILE A 14 -15.99 1.93 -10.04
CA ILE A 14 -16.63 0.87 -9.26
C ILE A 14 -18.00 0.52 -9.86
N GLU A 15 -18.81 1.51 -10.21
CA GLU A 15 -20.14 1.26 -10.78
C GLU A 15 -20.07 0.57 -12.15
N LYS A 16 -19.01 0.83 -12.93
CA LYS A 16 -18.71 0.10 -14.19
C LYS A 16 -18.39 -1.38 -13.99
N THR A 17 -18.02 -1.81 -12.79
CA THR A 17 -17.86 -3.24 -12.47
C THR A 17 -19.17 -3.88 -12.03
N THR A 18 -20.32 -3.20 -12.19
CA THR A 18 -21.66 -3.62 -11.74
C THR A 18 -21.82 -3.71 -10.22
N VAL A 19 -20.90 -3.12 -9.46
CA VAL A 19 -20.96 -3.06 -7.99
C VAL A 19 -21.43 -1.67 -7.57
N SER A 20 -22.37 -1.59 -6.63
CA SER A 20 -22.82 -0.30 -6.10
C SER A 20 -21.81 0.25 -5.09
N ALA A 21 -21.43 1.52 -5.27
CA ALA A 21 -20.56 2.26 -4.36
C ALA A 21 -21.38 3.18 -3.44
N GLY A 22 -21.10 3.12 -2.14
CA GLY A 22 -21.63 4.05 -1.15
C GLY A 22 -20.93 5.41 -1.18
N GLU A 23 -21.06 6.15 -0.08
CA GLU A 23 -20.34 7.41 0.11
C GLU A 23 -18.84 7.14 0.28
N ILE A 24 -18.01 7.98 -0.37
CA ILE A 24 -16.55 7.89 -0.29
C ILE A 24 -16.05 8.87 0.75
N GLN A 25 -15.43 8.35 1.81
CA GLN A 25 -14.79 9.14 2.84
C GLN A 25 -13.33 9.39 2.46
N VAL A 26 -12.90 10.65 2.55
CA VAL A 26 -11.53 11.05 2.24
C VAL A 26 -10.77 11.35 3.51
N THR A 27 -9.61 10.70 3.68
CA THR A 27 -8.71 10.95 4.81
C THR A 27 -7.29 11.18 4.29
N GLU A 28 -6.55 12.07 4.95
CA GLU A 28 -5.15 12.33 4.63
C GLU A 28 -4.26 11.77 5.73
N GLU A 29 -3.26 11.01 5.34
CA GLU A 29 -2.21 10.54 6.22
C GLU A 29 -0.87 11.10 5.74
N THR A 30 -0.07 11.60 6.66
CA THR A 30 1.32 11.98 6.37
C THR A 30 2.22 10.85 6.80
N GLY A 31 2.89 10.20 5.84
CA GLY A 31 3.86 9.16 6.12
C GLY A 31 5.13 9.73 6.75
N GLU A 32 6.00 8.83 7.25
CA GLU A 32 7.22 9.16 8.01
C GLU A 32 8.17 10.10 7.23
N ARG A 33 8.15 10.05 5.89
CA ARG A 33 8.96 10.92 5.02
C ARG A 33 8.27 12.21 4.56
N GLY A 34 7.21 12.63 5.23
CA GLY A 34 6.40 13.81 4.84
C GLY A 34 5.61 13.60 3.55
N LYS A 35 5.61 12.39 2.99
CA LYS A 35 4.81 12.05 1.81
C LYS A 35 3.35 11.94 2.23
N LYS A 36 2.49 12.73 1.59
CA LYS A 36 1.05 12.70 1.82
C LYS A 36 0.41 11.55 1.05
N THR A 37 -0.39 10.77 1.75
CA THR A 37 -1.25 9.74 1.20
C THR A 37 -2.70 10.12 1.44
N VAL A 38 -3.47 10.20 0.37
CA VAL A 38 -4.90 10.48 0.39
C VAL A 38 -5.65 9.16 0.21
N TRP A 39 -6.39 8.79 1.24
CA TRP A 39 -7.19 7.58 1.29
C TRP A 39 -8.63 7.88 0.93
N PHE A 40 -9.14 7.18 -0.07
CA PHE A 40 -10.54 7.18 -0.48
C PHE A 40 -11.17 5.87 -0.01
N SER A 41 -11.86 5.92 1.12
CA SER A 41 -12.50 4.75 1.74
C SER A 41 -13.95 4.67 1.27
N VAL A 42 -14.35 3.53 0.71
CA VAL A 42 -15.69 3.31 0.17
C VAL A 42 -16.25 1.98 0.66
N GLU A 43 -17.51 2.00 1.09
CA GLU A 43 -18.29 0.80 1.34
C GLU A 43 -19.02 0.41 0.04
N VAL A 44 -18.86 -0.85 -0.38
CA VAL A 44 -19.53 -1.37 -1.58
C VAL A 44 -20.46 -2.52 -1.25
N SER A 45 -21.46 -2.76 -2.11
CA SER A 45 -22.47 -3.80 -1.90
C SER A 45 -21.94 -5.22 -2.04
N ASP A 46 -20.94 -5.44 -2.90
CA ASP A 46 -20.26 -6.72 -3.10
C ASP A 46 -18.73 -6.57 -2.99
N PRO A 47 -18.18 -6.55 -1.77
CA PRO A 47 -16.75 -6.36 -1.55
C PRO A 47 -15.92 -7.56 -2.00
N TYR A 48 -16.54 -8.73 -2.22
CA TYR A 48 -15.82 -9.94 -2.65
C TYR A 48 -15.22 -9.75 -4.05
N HIS A 49 -15.90 -9.00 -4.92
CA HIS A 49 -15.41 -8.66 -6.26
C HIS A 49 -13.99 -8.06 -6.25
N PHE A 50 -13.68 -7.24 -5.23
CA PHE A 50 -12.40 -6.54 -5.12
C PHE A 50 -11.40 -7.22 -4.20
N SER A 51 -11.87 -7.92 -3.15
CA SER A 51 -11.04 -8.55 -2.12
C SER A 51 -10.64 -9.99 -2.44
N ALA A 52 -11.33 -10.66 -3.36
CA ALA A 52 -10.98 -12.02 -3.80
C ALA A 52 -9.56 -12.09 -4.38
N ARG A 53 -8.99 -13.30 -4.39
CA ARG A 53 -7.63 -13.59 -4.88
C ARG A 53 -6.56 -12.68 -4.27
N GLY A 54 -6.72 -12.33 -2.99
CA GLY A 54 -5.76 -11.49 -2.27
C GLY A 54 -5.83 -10.00 -2.64
N GLY A 55 -6.94 -9.53 -3.21
CA GLY A 55 -7.15 -8.11 -3.51
C GLY A 55 -6.81 -7.69 -4.94
N GLU A 56 -6.66 -8.64 -5.88
CA GLU A 56 -6.30 -8.34 -7.28
C GLU A 56 -7.20 -7.27 -7.91
N GLY A 57 -8.52 -7.35 -7.67
CA GLY A 57 -9.48 -6.38 -8.19
C GLY A 57 -9.24 -4.98 -7.61
N LEU A 58 -8.99 -4.89 -6.30
CA LEU A 58 -8.66 -3.62 -5.65
C LEU A 58 -7.33 -3.04 -6.15
N PHE A 59 -6.31 -3.88 -6.39
CA PHE A 59 -5.03 -3.43 -6.92
C PHE A 59 -5.15 -2.93 -8.35
N ALA A 60 -5.95 -3.61 -9.19
CA ALA A 60 -6.25 -3.16 -10.54
C ALA A 60 -7.00 -1.80 -10.53
N LEU A 61 -7.98 -1.64 -9.66
CA LEU A 61 -8.70 -0.37 -9.49
C LEU A 61 -7.74 0.76 -9.08
N ASN A 62 -6.93 0.54 -8.04
CA ASN A 62 -5.92 1.50 -7.59
C ASN A 62 -4.95 1.88 -8.70
N HIS A 63 -4.52 0.90 -9.51
CA HIS A 63 -3.66 1.15 -10.66
C HIS A 63 -4.33 2.06 -11.70
N LEU A 64 -5.58 1.76 -12.08
CA LEU A 64 -6.32 2.57 -13.06
C LEU A 64 -6.54 4.00 -12.56
N VAL A 65 -7.01 4.15 -11.32
CA VAL A 65 -7.22 5.47 -10.68
C VAL A 65 -5.92 6.26 -10.72
N ARG A 66 -4.82 5.66 -10.26
CA ARG A 66 -3.50 6.31 -10.25
C ARG A 66 -3.06 6.73 -11.65
N ARG A 67 -3.16 5.84 -12.65
CA ARG A 67 -2.74 6.16 -14.04
C ARG A 67 -3.56 7.28 -14.66
N ILE A 68 -4.87 7.30 -14.41
CA ILE A 68 -5.75 8.36 -14.91
C ILE A 68 -5.39 9.69 -14.26
N ILE A 69 -5.13 9.71 -12.95
CA ILE A 69 -4.75 10.91 -12.22
C ILE A 69 -3.38 11.43 -12.64
N GLU A 70 -2.37 10.56 -12.75
CA GLU A 70 -1.04 10.91 -13.26
C GLU A 70 -1.13 11.57 -14.65
N THR A 71 -2.04 11.09 -15.50
CA THR A 71 -2.24 11.64 -16.84
C THR A 71 -2.92 13.01 -16.80
N ARG A 72 -3.92 13.19 -15.93
CA ARG A 72 -4.71 14.44 -15.82
C ARG A 72 -4.04 15.49 -14.95
N SER A 73 -3.09 15.11 -14.10
CA SER A 73 -2.42 15.97 -13.13
C SER A 73 -1.00 15.49 -12.87
N PRO A 74 -0.09 15.73 -13.82
CA PRO A 74 1.30 15.27 -13.73
C PRO A 74 2.04 15.83 -12.52
N ASP A 75 1.66 17.02 -12.05
CA ASP A 75 2.29 17.71 -10.93
C ASP A 75 1.75 17.26 -9.56
N LEU A 76 0.78 16.34 -9.51
CA LEU A 76 0.25 15.85 -8.25
C LEU A 76 1.26 14.94 -7.55
N VAL A 77 1.75 15.37 -6.41
CA VAL A 77 2.78 14.67 -5.62
C VAL A 77 2.19 13.68 -4.61
N GLU A 78 0.92 13.85 -4.28
CA GLU A 78 0.21 13.06 -3.29
C GLU A 78 -0.01 11.63 -3.79
N GLU A 79 0.18 10.64 -2.92
CA GLU A 79 -0.20 9.28 -3.21
C GLU A 79 -1.69 9.09 -2.98
N ILE A 80 -2.37 8.42 -3.91
CA ILE A 80 -3.79 8.15 -3.82
C ILE A 80 -3.99 6.66 -3.66
N LEU A 81 -4.75 6.29 -2.63
CA LEU A 81 -5.15 4.92 -2.35
C LEU A 81 -6.65 4.82 -2.18
N VAL A 82 -7.24 3.83 -2.85
CA VAL A 82 -8.62 3.42 -2.67
C VAL A 82 -8.66 2.25 -1.70
N ASP A 83 -9.53 2.34 -0.71
CA ASP A 83 -9.82 1.29 0.26
C ASP A 83 -11.28 0.87 0.13
N ILE A 84 -11.51 -0.44 0.02
CA ILE A 84 -12.84 -1.02 -0.12
C ILE A 84 -13.14 -1.81 1.14
N ASN A 85 -14.14 -1.36 1.89
CA ASN A 85 -14.62 -1.98 3.13
C ASN A 85 -13.47 -2.33 4.11
N GLY A 86 -12.45 -1.46 4.22
CA GLY A 86 -11.31 -1.65 5.14
C GLY A 86 -10.25 -2.67 4.71
N PHE A 87 -10.38 -3.30 3.53
CA PHE A 87 -9.49 -4.38 3.10
C PHE A 87 -8.03 -3.92 2.96
N GLN A 88 -7.81 -2.78 2.31
CA GLN A 88 -6.45 -2.28 2.03
C GLN A 88 -5.78 -1.86 3.34
N LYS A 89 -6.49 -1.13 4.20
CA LYS A 89 -5.97 -0.69 5.50
C LYS A 89 -5.53 -1.87 6.35
N LYS A 90 -6.39 -2.89 6.50
CA LYS A 90 -6.06 -4.13 7.22
C LYS A 90 -4.85 -4.84 6.61
N ARG A 91 -4.71 -4.84 5.28
CA ARG A 91 -3.53 -5.41 4.60
C ARG A 91 -2.25 -4.65 4.96
N VAL A 92 -2.29 -3.32 4.95
CA VAL A 92 -1.15 -2.47 5.35
C VAL A 92 -0.73 -2.75 6.80
N GLU A 93 -1.69 -2.82 7.72
CA GLU A 93 -1.43 -3.13 9.14
C GLU A 93 -0.75 -4.49 9.30
N ASN A 94 -1.23 -5.52 8.60
CA ASN A 94 -0.62 -6.84 8.63
C ASN A 94 0.82 -6.82 8.11
N VAL A 95 1.10 -6.09 7.03
CA VAL A 95 2.46 -5.98 6.48
C VAL A 95 3.39 -5.25 7.46
N ARG A 96 2.91 -4.20 8.14
CA ARG A 96 3.67 -3.50 9.20
C ARG A 96 3.96 -4.44 10.38
N ALA A 97 2.99 -5.25 10.79
CA ALA A 97 3.18 -6.22 11.86
C ALA A 97 4.25 -7.27 11.50
N VAL A 98 4.24 -7.77 10.25
CA VAL A 98 5.28 -8.68 9.74
C VAL A 98 6.64 -7.98 9.70
N ALA A 99 6.71 -6.75 9.19
CA ALA A 99 7.94 -5.97 9.14
C ALA A 99 8.54 -5.78 10.53
N HIS A 100 7.73 -5.43 11.52
CA HIS A 100 8.14 -5.28 12.91
C HIS A 100 8.70 -6.60 13.47
N MET A 101 7.97 -7.71 13.32
CA MET A 101 8.42 -9.01 13.80
C MET A 101 9.74 -9.45 13.14
N MET A 102 9.93 -9.21 11.85
CA MET A 102 11.17 -9.57 11.15
C MET A 102 12.33 -8.66 11.52
N ALA A 103 12.07 -7.37 11.81
CA ALA A 103 13.06 -6.45 12.33
C ALA A 103 13.58 -6.89 13.71
N GLU A 104 12.69 -7.29 14.61
CA GLU A 104 13.08 -7.83 15.93
C GLU A 104 13.92 -9.11 15.80
N ARG A 105 13.59 -9.99 14.84
CA ARG A 105 14.43 -11.16 14.54
C ARG A 105 15.81 -10.76 14.04
N ALA A 106 15.90 -9.80 13.12
CA ALA A 106 17.18 -9.33 12.60
C ALA A 106 18.07 -8.78 13.71
N ARG A 107 17.50 -8.02 14.65
CA ARG A 107 18.18 -7.52 15.85
C ARG A 107 18.63 -8.64 16.78
N TYR A 108 17.72 -9.56 17.09
CA TYR A 108 17.99 -10.66 18.02
C TYR A 108 19.12 -11.57 17.52
N PHE A 109 19.06 -11.96 16.24
CA PHE A 109 20.07 -12.83 15.64
C PHE A 109 21.32 -12.07 15.16
N LYS A 110 21.28 -10.73 15.15
CA LYS A 110 22.30 -9.87 14.54
C LYS A 110 22.65 -10.30 13.11
N SER A 111 21.62 -10.68 12.35
CA SER A 111 21.76 -11.25 11.02
C SER A 111 20.71 -10.71 10.06
N ASN A 112 20.96 -10.88 8.76
CA ASN A 112 19.97 -10.53 7.74
C ASN A 112 18.79 -11.50 7.81
N ILE A 113 17.57 -10.97 7.66
CA ILE A 113 16.33 -11.73 7.62
C ILE A 113 15.61 -11.45 6.31
N GLU A 114 15.27 -12.51 5.59
CA GLU A 114 14.42 -12.44 4.41
C GLU A 114 12.96 -12.49 4.83
N VAL A 115 12.16 -11.58 4.28
CA VAL A 115 10.70 -11.64 4.38
C VAL A 115 10.16 -12.44 3.20
N ASP A 116 8.97 -13.05 3.35
CA ASP A 116 8.31 -13.74 2.23
C ASP A 116 8.13 -12.80 1.02
N PRO A 117 8.15 -13.34 -0.22
CA PRO A 117 7.90 -12.55 -1.42
C PRO A 117 6.56 -11.81 -1.36
N MET A 118 6.55 -10.56 -1.82
CA MET A 118 5.38 -9.68 -1.72
C MET A 118 5.36 -8.64 -2.85
N SER A 119 4.20 -8.03 -3.07
CA SER A 119 4.00 -7.03 -4.13
C SER A 119 4.89 -5.80 -3.94
N ALA A 120 5.09 -5.01 -5.00
CA ALA A 120 5.87 -3.78 -4.92
C ALA A 120 5.31 -2.78 -3.90
N PHE A 121 3.98 -2.74 -3.74
CA PHE A 121 3.31 -1.90 -2.75
C PHE A 121 3.65 -2.35 -1.32
N GLU A 122 3.58 -3.66 -1.05
CA GLU A 122 3.89 -4.21 0.27
C GLU A 122 5.38 -4.06 0.61
N ARG A 123 6.28 -4.31 -0.34
CA ARG A 123 7.72 -4.08 -0.13
C ARG A 123 7.98 -2.63 0.23
N ARG A 124 7.29 -1.69 -0.42
CA ARG A 124 7.40 -0.27 -0.08
C ARG A 124 6.93 0.00 1.35
N ILE A 125 5.83 -0.59 1.82
CA ILE A 125 5.38 -0.44 3.21
C ILE A 125 6.46 -0.89 4.18
N VAL A 126 7.11 -2.03 3.94
CA VAL A 126 8.24 -2.51 4.77
C VAL A 126 9.41 -1.53 4.75
N HIS A 127 9.79 -1.03 3.56
CA HIS A 127 10.87 -0.05 3.41
C HIS A 127 10.57 1.25 4.15
N GLU A 128 9.34 1.73 4.07
CA GLU A 128 8.90 2.96 4.73
C GLU A 128 8.88 2.79 6.24
N PHE A 129 8.21 1.74 6.74
CA PHE A 129 8.09 1.44 8.17
C PHE A 129 9.43 1.23 8.89
N LEU A 130 10.46 0.75 8.19
CA LEU A 130 11.79 0.54 8.76
C LEU A 130 12.78 1.63 8.35
N SER A 131 12.31 2.73 7.74
CA SER A 131 13.22 3.73 7.18
C SER A 131 13.96 4.56 8.22
N ASP A 132 13.36 4.77 9.40
CA ASP A 132 13.93 5.53 10.50
C ASP A 132 14.75 4.66 11.48
N ALA A 133 14.82 3.35 11.24
CA ALA A 133 15.60 2.44 12.08
C ALA A 133 17.11 2.65 11.86
N ALA A 134 17.80 3.18 12.88
CA ALA A 134 19.23 3.46 12.80
C ALA A 134 20.12 2.20 12.72
N ASP A 135 19.61 1.06 13.17
CA ASP A 135 20.32 -0.21 13.28
C ASP A 135 19.99 -1.22 12.18
N LEU A 136 19.05 -0.87 11.28
CA LEU A 136 18.56 -1.73 10.22
C LEU A 136 18.62 -1.04 8.86
N ARG A 137 18.77 -1.84 7.81
CA ARG A 137 18.62 -1.41 6.42
C ARG A 137 17.71 -2.37 5.68
N THR A 138 16.97 -1.91 4.69
CA THR A 138 16.07 -2.74 3.90
C THR A 138 16.46 -2.72 2.43
N GLU A 139 16.50 -3.89 1.79
CA GLU A 139 16.79 -4.02 0.35
C GLU A 139 15.83 -4.99 -0.32
N SER A 140 15.41 -4.67 -1.55
CA SER A 140 14.53 -5.54 -2.33
C SER A 140 15.34 -6.46 -3.24
N GLU A 141 15.38 -7.76 -2.95
CA GLU A 141 16.15 -8.76 -3.69
C GLU A 141 15.23 -9.75 -4.45
N GLY A 142 15.75 -10.38 -5.50
CA GLY A 142 15.00 -11.29 -6.39
C GLY A 142 14.24 -10.60 -7.52
N THR A 143 13.53 -11.40 -8.33
CA THR A 143 12.80 -10.94 -9.53
C THR A 143 11.40 -11.53 -9.61
N GLY A 144 10.51 -10.84 -10.32
CA GLY A 144 9.14 -11.30 -10.55
C GLY A 144 8.40 -11.70 -9.26
N PRO A 145 7.70 -12.85 -9.25
CA PRO A 145 6.98 -13.36 -8.07
C PRO A 145 7.88 -13.69 -6.87
N GLY A 146 9.18 -13.92 -7.08
CA GLY A 146 10.13 -14.26 -6.02
C GLY A 146 10.78 -13.05 -5.34
N ARG A 147 10.40 -11.83 -5.76
CA ARG A 147 10.99 -10.59 -5.26
C ARG A 147 10.50 -10.27 -3.84
N ARG A 148 11.43 -10.03 -2.92
CA ARG A 148 11.19 -9.91 -1.48
C ARG A 148 11.99 -8.78 -0.84
N VAL A 149 11.69 -8.42 0.40
CA VAL A 149 12.52 -7.52 1.21
C VAL A 149 13.48 -8.34 2.06
N VAL A 150 14.74 -7.93 2.08
CA VAL A 150 15.77 -8.40 3.02
C VAL A 150 16.02 -7.28 4.02
N ILE A 151 15.81 -7.57 5.30
CA ILE A 151 16.11 -6.69 6.42
C ILE A 151 17.52 -7.02 6.90
N LYS A 152 18.44 -6.07 6.74
CA LYS A 152 19.86 -6.21 7.06
C LYS A 152 20.16 -5.54 8.40
N TYR A 153 20.71 -6.29 9.34
CA TYR A 153 21.20 -5.73 10.60
C TYR A 153 22.54 -5.03 10.35
N ILE A 154 22.61 -3.74 10.67
CA ILE A 154 23.80 -2.89 10.47
C ILE A 154 24.30 -2.27 11.78
N GLY A 155 23.64 -2.54 12.90
CA GLY A 155 24.07 -2.06 14.21
C GLY A 155 25.49 -2.53 14.52
N SER A 156 26.38 -1.58 14.78
CA SER A 156 27.74 -1.84 15.27
C SER A 156 27.70 -2.68 16.54
N LEU A 157 28.59 -3.68 16.62
CA LEU A 157 28.87 -4.45 17.84
C LEU A 157 29.34 -3.55 18.98
#